data_AF-S2E5V6-F1
#
_entry.id   AF-S2E5V6-F1
#
_cell.length_a   1.000
_cell.length_b   1.000
_cell.length_c   1.000
_cell.angle_alpha   90.00
_cell.angle_beta   90.00
_cell.angle_gamma   90.00
#
_symmetry.space_group_name_H-M   'P 1'
#
loop_
_entity.id
_entity.type
_entity.pdbx_description
1 polymer ?
#
loop_
_entity_poly.entity_id
_entity_poly.type
_entity_poly.pdbx_seq_one_letter_code
_entity_poly.pdbx_strand_id
1 'polypeptide(L)'
;MTRSFYVTLRKKESPNITHIISPEYKDIVDASIFATELANRLDYANDFKMSGDDGTVHFNDDIIIKVEQDSAYIGIPLEQFDEEVFEGIFNQIEEFLLRKPLGQE
;
A
#
# COMPACT_ATOMS: atom_id res chain seq x y z
N MET A 1 13.21 17.16 12.22
CA MET A 1 12.41 15.93 12.06
C MET A 1 12.33 15.67 10.58
N THR A 2 12.96 14.59 10.12
CA THR A 2 12.85 14.16 8.72
C THR A 2 11.40 13.75 8.49
N ARG A 3 10.74 14.31 7.47
CA ARG A 3 9.40 13.85 7.10
C ARG A 3 9.60 12.59 6.27
N SER A 4 9.10 11.48 6.77
CA SER A 4 9.14 10.20 6.08
C SER A 4 7.73 9.83 5.63
N PHE A 5 7.62 9.15 4.49
CA PHE A 5 6.38 8.76 3.85
C PHE A 5 6.40 7.25 3.59
N TYR A 6 5.24 6.62 3.76
CA TYR A 6 5.04 5.19 3.53
C TYR A 6 3.81 4.99 2.67
N VAL A 7 3.83 3.94 1.86
CA VAL A 7 2.64 3.46 1.16
C VAL A 7 2.00 2.39 2.00
N THR A 8 0.70 2.52 2.17
CA THR A 8 -0.11 1.69 3.05
C THR A 8 -1.21 1.01 2.27
N LEU A 9 -1.60 -0.17 2.73
CA LEU A 9 -2.68 -0.97 2.16
C LEU A 9 -3.69 -1.33 3.25
N ARG A 10 -4.97 -1.18 2.91
CA ARG A 10 -6.10 -1.52 3.78
C ARG A 10 -7.16 -2.26 2.98
N LYS A 11 -7.62 -3.40 3.50
CA LYS A 11 -8.80 -4.09 2.96
C LYS A 11 -10.07 -3.43 3.50
N LYS A 12 -11.08 -3.18 2.67
CA LYS A 12 -12.35 -2.58 3.11
C LYS A 12 -13.15 -3.47 4.07
N GLU A 13 -12.98 -4.79 3.98
CA GLU A 13 -13.52 -5.75 4.96
C GLU A 13 -12.87 -5.62 6.35
N SER A 14 -11.66 -5.03 6.42
CA SER A 14 -10.88 -4.84 7.64
C SER A 14 -10.34 -3.41 7.72
N PRO A 15 -11.24 -2.40 7.80
CA PRO A 15 -10.87 -0.99 7.60
C PRO A 15 -10.03 -0.41 8.75
N ASN A 16 -9.90 -1.14 9.85
CA ASN A 16 -9.10 -0.74 11.01
C ASN A 16 -7.67 -1.29 10.96
N ILE A 17 -7.37 -2.20 10.02
CA ILE A 17 -6.05 -2.79 9.87
C ILE A 17 -5.38 -2.12 8.68
N THR A 18 -4.27 -1.44 8.94
CA THR A 18 -3.48 -0.79 7.90
C THR A 18 -2.09 -1.41 7.86
N HIS A 19 -1.70 -1.85 6.67
CA HIS A 19 -0.45 -2.55 6.41
C HIS A 19 0.53 -1.61 5.72
N ILE A 20 1.80 -1.61 6.12
CA ILE A 20 2.85 -0.91 5.35
C ILE A 20 3.33 -1.87 4.26
N ILE A 21 3.39 -1.36 3.04
CA ILE A 21 3.68 -2.12 1.82
C ILE A 21 4.86 -1.54 1.02
N SER A 22 5.62 -0.62 1.62
CA SER A 22 6.74 0.02 0.96
C SER A 22 7.88 0.33 1.93
N PRO A 23 9.10 0.57 1.42
CA PRO A 23 10.16 1.17 2.21
C PRO A 23 9.80 2.61 2.63
N GLU A 24 10.67 3.18 3.45
CA GLU A 24 10.62 4.59 3.82
C GLU A 24 11.01 5.49 2.65
N TYR A 25 10.17 6.47 2.33
CA TYR A 25 10.48 7.53 1.37
C TYR A 25 10.69 8.86 2.08
N LYS A 26 11.68 9.63 1.61
CA LYS A 26 11.92 11.02 2.07
C LYS A 26 11.08 12.03 1.29
N ASP A 27 10.59 11.64 0.11
CA ASP A 27 9.75 12.45 -0.77
C ASP A 27 8.37 11.80 -0.94
N ILE A 28 7.32 12.61 -0.84
CA ILE A 28 5.94 12.18 -1.10
C ILE A 28 5.74 11.81 -2.56
N VAL A 29 6.50 12.43 -3.48
CA VAL A 29 6.42 12.15 -4.91
C VAL A 29 6.90 10.72 -5.19
N ASP A 30 8.03 10.32 -4.61
CA ASP A 30 8.55 8.94 -4.77
C ASP A 30 7.58 7.90 -4.22
N ALA A 31 7.00 8.15 -3.04
CA ALA A 31 5.97 7.29 -2.46
C ALA A 31 4.70 7.24 -3.34
N SER A 32 4.30 8.36 -3.93
CA SER A 32 3.14 8.44 -4.83
C SER A 32 3.37 7.71 -6.15
N ILE A 33 4.60 7.76 -6.69
CA ILE A 33 5.00 6.99 -7.88
C ILE A 33 4.90 5.50 -7.56
N PHE A 34 5.44 5.04 -6.42
CA PHE A 34 5.33 3.65 -6.00
C PHE A 34 3.86 3.21 -5.85
N ALA A 35 3.04 4.01 -5.15
CA ALA A 35 1.63 3.71 -4.95
C ALA A 35 0.86 3.59 -6.27
N THR A 36 1.14 4.50 -7.20
CA THR A 36 0.53 4.52 -8.54
C THR A 36 0.98 3.34 -9.38
N GLU A 37 2.27 3.01 -9.39
CA GLU A 37 2.79 1.85 -10.12
C GLU A 37 2.20 0.54 -9.57
N LEU A 38 2.13 0.42 -8.24
CA LEU A 38 1.50 -0.72 -7.59
C LEU A 38 0.02 -0.84 -7.96
N ALA A 39 -0.75 0.24 -7.83
CA ALA A 39 -2.17 0.25 -8.18
C ALA A 39 -2.38 -0.15 -9.65
N ASN A 40 -1.61 0.45 -10.58
CA ASN A 40 -1.69 0.14 -12.02
C ASN A 40 -1.36 -1.33 -12.34
N ARG A 41 -0.42 -1.94 -11.63
CA ARG A 41 -0.10 -3.36 -11.83
C ARG A 41 -1.16 -4.29 -11.22
N LEU A 42 -1.72 -3.90 -10.08
CA LEU A 42 -2.87 -4.60 -9.46
C LEU A 42 -4.18 -4.42 -10.25
N ASP A 43 -4.26 -3.40 -11.12
CA ASP A 43 -5.44 -3.01 -11.91
C ASP A 43 -5.81 -4.01 -13.00
N TYR A 44 -5.02 -5.08 -13.21
CA TYR A 44 -5.40 -6.15 -14.15
C TYR A 44 -6.73 -6.86 -13.79
N ALA A 45 -7.30 -6.60 -12.60
CA ALA A 45 -8.58 -7.16 -12.16
C ALA A 45 -9.53 -6.19 -11.42
N ASN A 46 -9.14 -4.94 -11.13
CA ASN A 46 -9.66 -4.28 -9.92
C ASN A 46 -10.24 -2.85 -10.06
N ASP A 47 -10.15 -2.15 -11.20
CA ASP A 47 -10.76 -0.81 -11.44
C ASP A 47 -10.42 0.22 -10.33
N PHE A 48 -9.12 0.49 -10.19
CA PHE A 48 -8.64 1.47 -9.21
C PHE A 48 -9.01 2.90 -9.59
N LYS A 49 -9.56 3.63 -8.62
CA LYS A 49 -9.86 5.07 -8.68
C LYS A 49 -8.83 5.85 -7.87
N MET A 50 -8.48 7.03 -8.38
CA MET A 50 -7.57 7.96 -7.73
C MET A 50 -8.33 9.06 -6.96
N SER A 51 -7.86 9.41 -5.77
CA SER A 51 -8.34 10.57 -5.01
C SER A 51 -7.17 11.36 -4.40
N GLY A 52 -7.26 12.69 -4.43
CA GLY A 52 -6.19 13.61 -4.03
C GLY A 52 -5.52 14.27 -5.23
N ASP A 53 -5.13 15.53 -5.10
CA ASP A 53 -4.51 16.33 -6.17
C ASP A 53 -3.19 15.72 -6.70
N ASP A 54 -2.51 14.95 -5.86
CA ASP A 54 -1.21 14.32 -6.16
C ASP A 54 -1.29 12.80 -6.42
N GLY A 55 -2.49 12.20 -6.48
CA GLY A 55 -2.65 10.76 -6.72
C GLY A 55 -2.20 9.86 -5.56
N THR A 56 -2.22 10.39 -4.34
CA THR A 56 -1.74 9.71 -3.12
C THR A 56 -2.70 8.64 -2.58
N VAL A 57 -3.91 8.54 -3.12
CA VAL A 57 -4.91 7.55 -2.72
C VAL A 57 -5.42 6.82 -3.95
N HIS A 58 -5.26 5.50 -3.95
CA HIS A 58 -5.79 4.58 -4.95
C HIS A 58 -6.73 3.62 -4.27
N PHE A 59 -7.93 3.39 -4.80
CA PHE A 59 -8.88 2.48 -4.18
C PHE A 59 -9.77 1.81 -5.20
N ASN A 60 -10.24 0.61 -4.88
CA ASN A 60 -11.30 -0.06 -5.62
C ASN A 60 -12.39 -0.55 -4.66
N ASP A 61 -13.17 -1.57 -5.04
CA ASP A 61 -14.21 -2.14 -4.18
C ASP A 61 -13.66 -2.84 -2.94
N ASP A 62 -12.49 -3.47 -3.01
CA ASP A 62 -11.96 -4.33 -1.94
C ASP A 62 -10.81 -3.70 -1.13
N ILE A 63 -10.01 -2.82 -1.73
CA ILE A 63 -8.76 -2.32 -1.17
C ILE A 63 -8.59 -0.82 -1.35
N ILE A 64 -7.83 -0.24 -0.42
CA ILE A 64 -7.42 1.17 -0.40
C ILE A 64 -5.90 1.18 -0.20
N ILE A 65 -5.21 1.80 -1.13
CA ILE A 65 -3.77 2.09 -1.10
C ILE A 65 -3.61 3.59 -0.87
N LYS A 66 -2.77 3.99 0.10
CA LYS A 66 -2.61 5.39 0.48
C LYS A 66 -1.16 5.71 0.84
N VAL A 67 -0.72 6.91 0.49
CA VAL A 67 0.54 7.47 1.01
C VAL A 67 0.27 8.20 2.34
N GLU A 68 1.00 7.83 3.39
CA GLU A 68 0.87 8.43 4.72
C GLU A 68 2.23 8.89 5.27
N GLN A 69 2.21 9.99 6.02
CA GLN A 69 3.40 10.58 6.64
C GLN A 69 3.64 9.96 8.02
N ASP A 70 4.90 9.69 8.36
CA ASP A 70 5.38 9.05 9.60
C ASP A 70 4.73 9.58 10.89
N SER A 71 4.60 10.90 11.04
CA SER A 71 3.99 11.52 12.23
C SER A 71 2.49 11.25 12.40
N ALA A 72 1.84 10.66 11.40
CA ALA A 72 0.40 10.36 11.39
C ALA A 72 0.08 8.87 11.57
N TYR A 73 1.08 7.97 11.64
CA TYR A 73 0.83 6.57 11.28
C TYR A 73 1.15 5.51 12.35
N ILE A 74 0.21 4.59 12.55
CA ILE A 74 0.30 3.39 13.40
C ILE A 74 -0.17 2.19 12.55
N GLY A 75 0.74 1.58 11.78
CA GLY A 75 0.40 0.43 10.94
C GLY A 75 1.35 -0.74 11.14
N ILE A 76 0.92 -1.91 10.67
CA ILE A 76 1.66 -3.16 10.79
C ILE A 76 2.51 -3.32 9.53
N PRO A 77 3.85 -3.30 9.60
CA PRO A 77 4.66 -3.61 8.44
C PRO A 77 4.39 -5.05 7.99
N LEU A 78 4.16 -5.25 6.68
CA LEU A 78 4.00 -6.61 6.16
C LEU A 78 5.28 -7.44 6.37
N GLU A 79 6.47 -6.82 6.22
CA GLU A 79 7.77 -7.37 6.59
C GLU A 79 8.84 -6.25 6.67
N GLN A 80 10.07 -6.59 7.08
CA GLN A 80 11.21 -5.65 6.95
C GLN A 80 11.52 -5.47 5.47
N PHE A 81 11.22 -4.28 4.93
CA PHE A 81 11.57 -3.89 3.57
C PHE A 81 13.09 -3.64 3.50
N ASP A 82 13.87 -4.69 3.26
CA ASP A 82 15.23 -4.52 2.77
C ASP A 82 15.16 -4.01 1.32
N GLU A 83 16.07 -3.11 0.92
CA GLU A 83 16.02 -2.26 -0.29
C GLU A 83 15.97 -2.99 -1.67
N GLU A 84 15.56 -4.25 -1.77
CA GLU A 84 15.73 -5.05 -2.99
C GLU A 84 14.42 -5.33 -3.76
N VAL A 85 14.31 -4.62 -4.88
CA VAL A 85 13.47 -4.82 -6.08
C VAL A 85 11.95 -4.80 -5.86
N PHE A 86 11.30 -3.76 -6.41
CA PHE A 86 9.84 -3.57 -6.48
C PHE A 86 9.05 -4.87 -6.76
N GLU A 87 9.56 -5.75 -7.63
CA GLU A 87 8.96 -7.06 -7.95
C GLU A 87 8.78 -7.99 -6.73
N GLY A 88 9.73 -7.99 -5.80
CA GLY A 88 9.63 -8.80 -4.57
C GLY A 88 8.48 -8.32 -3.69
N ILE A 89 8.39 -7.01 -3.51
CA ILE A 89 7.31 -6.36 -2.76
C ILE A 89 5.96 -6.60 -3.45
N PHE A 90 5.92 -6.48 -4.78
CA PHE A 90 4.71 -6.72 -5.57
C PHE A 90 4.17 -8.15 -5.39
N ASN A 91 5.03 -9.17 -5.55
CA ASN A 91 4.64 -10.57 -5.38
C ASN A 91 4.10 -10.85 -3.96
N GLN A 92 4.71 -10.25 -2.94
CA GLN A 92 4.25 -10.38 -1.55
C GLN A 92 2.86 -9.75 -1.34
N ILE A 93 2.62 -8.59 -1.95
CA ILE A 93 1.33 -7.91 -1.90
C ILE A 93 0.27 -8.75 -2.63
N GLU A 94 0.57 -9.28 -3.82
CA GLU A 94 -0.33 -10.19 -4.52
C GLU A 94 -0.66 -11.42 -3.66
N GLU A 95 0.33 -12.08 -3.05
CA GLU A 95 0.08 -13.20 -2.14
C GLU A 95 -0.80 -12.79 -0.94
N PHE A 96 -0.56 -11.62 -0.35
CA PHE A 96 -1.37 -11.10 0.76
C PHE A 96 -2.83 -10.82 0.35
N LEU A 97 -3.05 -10.36 -0.88
CA LEU A 97 -4.38 -10.11 -1.43
C LEU A 97 -5.09 -11.41 -1.80
N LEU A 98 -4.38 -12.40 -2.36
CA LEU A 98 -4.91 -13.69 -2.80
C LEU A 98 -5.14 -14.69 -1.64
N ARG A 99 -4.46 -14.50 -0.51
CA ARG A 99 -4.73 -15.29 0.70
C ARG A 99 -6.18 -15.06 1.11
N LYS A 100 -7.01 -16.11 0.98
CA LYS A 100 -8.32 -16.18 1.64
C LYS A 100 -8.10 -15.88 3.12
N PRO A 101 -8.99 -15.12 3.79
CA PRO A 101 -8.95 -15.06 5.24
C PRO A 101 -8.90 -16.50 5.74
N LEU A 102 -7.87 -16.82 6.53
CA LEU A 102 -7.79 -18.11 7.22
C LEU A 102 -9.16 -18.27 7.88
N GLY A 103 -9.89 -19.29 7.41
CA GLY A 103 -11.25 -19.56 7.87
C GLY A 103 -11.26 -19.40 9.37
N GLN A 104 -12.10 -18.49 9.85
CA GLN A 104 -12.51 -18.49 11.23
C GLN A 104 -13.30 -19.79 11.41
N GLU A 105 -12.59 -20.89 11.71
CA GLU A 105 -13.15 -22.08 12.34
C GLU A 105 -13.42 -21.81 13.82
#